data_AF-A0AAE6X640-F1
#
_entry.id   AF-A0AAE6X640-F1
#
_cell.length_a   1.000
_cell.length_b   1.000
_cell.length_c   1.000
_cell.angle_alpha   90.00
_cell.angle_beta   90.00
_cell.angle_gamma   90.00
#
_symmetry.space_group_name_H-M   'P 1'
#
loop_
_entity.id
_entity.type
_entity.pdbx_description
1 polymer ?
#
loop_
_entity_poly.entity_id
_entity_poly.type
_entity_poly.pdbx_seq_one_letter_code
_entity_poly.pdbx_strand_id
1 'polypeptide(L)' 'MTFQFESISDFFAMGGYGFFVWLSYGITFLVCGILIWQSKREIRQTLNLASKELARESQVKKSQSQ' A
#
# COMPACT_ATOMS: atom_id res chain seq x y z
N MET A 1 -17.74 29.07 27.27
CA MET A 1 -17.27 27.90 26.51
C MET A 1 -15.76 28.04 26.35
N THR A 2 -14.99 27.32 27.16
CA THR A 2 -13.51 27.37 27.12
C THR A 2 -13.01 26.28 26.18
N PHE A 3 -12.13 26.66 25.25
CA PHE A 3 -11.48 25.72 24.35
C PHE A 3 -10.44 24.93 25.15
N GLN A 4 -10.69 23.64 25.38
CA GLN A 4 -9.84 22.76 26.20
C GLN A 4 -8.54 22.31 25.49
N PHE A 5 -8.15 22.99 24.41
CA PHE A 5 -7.02 22.63 23.57
C PHE A 5 -6.23 23.90 23.23
N GLU A 6 -5.30 24.32 24.10
CA GLU A 6 -4.46 25.50 23.85
C GLU A 6 -3.33 25.25 22.84
N SER A 7 -3.02 23.99 22.50
CA SER A 7 -1.97 23.69 21.52
C SER A 7 -2.05 22.27 20.96
N ILE A 8 -1.64 22.12 19.70
CA ILE A 8 -1.42 20.82 19.02
C ILE A 8 -0.46 19.93 19.84
N SER A 9 0.49 20.55 20.54
CA SER A 9 1.42 19.87 21.44
C SER A 9 0.71 19.19 22.62
N ASP A 10 -0.31 19.83 23.19
CA ASP A 10 -1.14 19.29 24.28
C ASP A 10 -2.07 18.18 23.78
N PHE A 11 -2.49 18.24 22.51
CA PHE A 11 -3.24 17.18 21.84
C PHE A 11 -2.39 15.90 21.65
N PHE A 12 -1.10 16.04 21.34
CA PHE A 12 -0.15 14.92 21.29
C PHE A 12 0.34 14.48 22.68
N ALA A 13 0.35 15.39 23.65
CA ALA A 13 0.88 15.19 25.00
C ALA A 13 -0.21 15.20 26.07
N MET A 14 -1.46 14.84 25.74
CA MET A 14 -2.56 14.68 26.68
C MET A 14 -2.26 13.52 27.64
N GLY A 15 -1.48 13.81 28.69
CA GLY A 15 -1.30 13.00 29.90
C GLY A 15 -1.03 11.50 29.68
N GLY A 16 -0.34 11.11 28.60
CA GLY A 16 0.05 9.71 28.33
C GLY A 16 -0.74 8.97 27.22
N TYR A 17 -1.86 9.50 26.72
CA TYR A 17 -2.70 8.79 25.73
C TYR A 17 -2.35 9.06 24.26
N GLY A 18 -1.78 10.22 23.94
CA GLY A 18 -1.46 10.60 22.57
C GLY A 18 -0.46 9.64 21.89
N PHE A 19 0.44 9.02 22.67
CA PHE A 19 1.37 8.00 22.18
C PHE A 19 0.64 6.77 21.64
N PHE A 20 -0.40 6.28 22.35
CA PHE A 20 -1.17 5.11 21.93
C PHE A 20 -1.97 5.37 20.65
N VAL A 21 -2.52 6.57 20.49
CA VAL A 21 -3.25 6.96 19.27
C VAL A 21 -2.29 6.98 18.08
N TRP A 22 -1.12 7.61 18.23
CA TRP A 22 -0.11 7.62 17.18
C TRP A 22 0.39 6.23 16.80
N LEU A 23 0.60 5.36 17.79
CA LEU A 23 1.05 4.00 17.55
C LEU A 23 -0.02 3.18 16.81
N SER A 24 -1.30 3.34 17.17
CA SER A 24 -2.43 2.70 16.48
C SER A 24 -2.56 3.17 15.02
N TYR A 25 -2.44 4.48 14.78
CA TYR A 25 -2.40 5.04 13.43
C TYR A 25 -1.17 4.56 12.65
N GLY A 26 -0.01 4.50 13.29
CA GLY A 26 1.23 4.02 12.70
C GLY A 26 1.14 2.55 12.29
N ILE A 27 0.59 1.69 13.16
CA ILE A 27 0.35 0.27 12.86
C ILE A 27 -0.64 0.14 11.71
N THR A 28 -1.74 0.89 11.72
CA THR A 28 -2.74 0.87 10.64
C THR A 28 -2.10 1.25 9.31
N PHE A 29 -1.33 2.34 9.28
CA PHE A 29 -0.63 2.79 8.09
C PHE A 29 0.41 1.78 7.61
N LEU A 30 1.11 1.12 8.54
CA LEU A 30 2.08 0.07 8.25
C LEU A 30 1.40 -1.16 7.62
N VAL A 31 0.28 -1.63 8.19
CA VAL A 31 -0.49 -2.75 7.65
C VAL A 31 -1.05 -2.40 6.26
N CYS A 32 -1.62 -1.21 6.08
CA CYS A 32 -2.07 -0.73 4.78
C CYS A 32 -0.91 -0.65 3.77
N GLY A 33 0.25 -0.13 4.19
CA GLY A 33 1.45 -0.05 3.35
C GLY A 33 1.94 -1.42 2.90
N ILE A 34 2.00 -2.40 3.82
CA ILE A 34 2.35 -3.79 3.52
C ILE A 34 1.34 -4.39 2.55
N LEU A 35 0.04 -4.18 2.77
CA LEU A 35 -1.01 -4.70 1.90
C LEU A 35 -0.90 -4.12 0.48
N ILE A 36 -0.65 -2.81 0.35
CA ILE A 36 -0.43 -2.16 -0.95
C ILE A 36 0.83 -2.71 -1.61
N TRP A 37 1.91 -2.91 -0.86
CA TRP A 37 3.14 -3.49 -1.37
C TRP A 37 2.93 -4.91 -1.90
N GLN A 38 2.24 -5.74 -1.12
CA GLN A 38 1.89 -7.10 -1.54
C GLN A 38 0.97 -7.09 -2.76
N SER A 39 -0.07 -6.28 -2.75
CA SER A 39 -1.00 -6.13 -3.88
C SER A 39 -0.26 -5.72 -5.17
N LYS A 40 0.66 -4.74 -5.09
CA LYS A 40 1.49 -4.35 -6.24
C LYS A 40 2.40 -5.48 -6.70
N ARG A 41 2.91 -6.30 -5.79
CA ARG A 41 3.78 -7.44 -6.13
C ARG A 41 3.00 -8.56 -6.80
N GLU A 42 1.81 -8.87 -6.29
CA GLU A 42 0.86 -9.83 -6.86
C GLU A 42 0.43 -9.41 -8.28
N ILE A 43 0.03 -8.15 -8.45
CA ILE A 43 -0.35 -7.60 -9.77
C ILE A 43 0.78 -7.75 -10.78
N ARG A 44 2.03 -7.49 -10.37
CA ARG A 44 3.21 -7.67 -11.23
C ARG A 44 3.46 -9.12 -11.59
N GLN A 45 3.24 -10.04 -10.65
CA GLN A 45 3.38 -11.48 -10.90
C GLN A 45 2.34 -11.97 -11.91
N THR A 46 1.07 -11.58 -11.74
CA THR A 46 -0.01 -11.94 -12.67
C THR A 46 0.23 -11.36 -14.07
N LEU A 47 0.65 -10.10 -14.17
CA LEU A 47 0.99 -9.48 -15.45
C LEU A 47 2.20 -10.14 -16.14
N ASN A 48 3.21 -10.57 -15.37
CA ASN A 48 4.36 -11.29 -15.93
C ASN A 48 4.00 -12.68 -16.45
N LEU A 49 3.03 -13.35 -15.83
CA LEU A 49 2.53 -14.64 -16.33
C LEU A 49 1.75 -14.44 -17.62
N ALA A 50 0.86 -13.44 -17.67
CA ALA A 50 0.08 -13.11 -18.86
C ALA A 50 0.96 -12.63 -20.04
N SER A 51 1.98 -11.81 -19.77
CA SER A 51 2.90 -11.32 -20.82
C SER A 51 3.75 -12.43 -21.41
N LYS A 52 4.10 -13.45 -20.62
CA LYS A 52 4.86 -14.62 -21.08
C LYS A 52 4.03 -15.50 -22.02
N GLU A 53 2.74 -15.63 -21.77
CA GLU A 53 1.81 -16.35 -22.64
C GLU A 53 1.61 -15.59 -23.97
N LEU A 54 1.31 -14.28 -23.90
CA LEU A 54 1.21 -13.40 -25.06
C LEU A 54 2.50 -13.41 -25.91
N ALA A 55 3.68 -13.47 -25.27
CA ALA A 55 4.95 -13.55 -25.97
C ALA A 55 5.06 -14.84 -26.82
N ARG A 56 4.57 -15.99 -26.32
CA ARG A 56 4.56 -17.24 -27.11
C ARG A 56 3.61 -17.16 -28.30
N GLU A 57 2.41 -16.63 -28.10
CA GLU A 57 1.42 -16.49 -29.17
C GLU A 57 1.90 -15.54 -30.27
N SER A 58 2.58 -14.45 -29.89
CA SER A 58 3.12 -13.47 -30.85
C SER A 58 4.26 -14.03 -31.71
N GLN A 59 5.07 -14.94 -31.16
CA GLN A 59 6.14 -15.63 -31.88
C GLN A 59 5.56 -16.62 -32.90
N VAL A 60 4.57 -17.42 -32.50
CA VAL A 60 3.93 -18.41 -33.40
C VAL A 60 3.20 -17.72 -34.55
N LYS A 61 2.50 -16.60 -34.31
CA LYS A 61 1.86 -15.83 -35.39
C LYS A 61 2.85 -15.23 -36.38
N LYS A 62 4.02 -14.76 -35.92
CA LYS A 62 5.07 -14.23 -36.81
C LYS A 62 5.66 -15.30 -37.73
N SER A 63 5.81 -16.52 -37.24
CA SER A 63 6.28 -17.65 -38.05
C SER A 63 5.23 -18.19 -39.02
N GLN A 64 3.95 -17.93 -38.76
CA GLN A 64 2.84 -18.39 -39.60
C GLN A 64 2.48 -17.39 -40.72
N SER A 65 2.89 -16.13 -40.59
CA SER A 65 2.68 -15.07 -41.60
C SER A 65 3.87 -14.86 -42.54
N GLN A 66 4.86 -15.75 -42.51
CA GLN A 66 6.04 -15.73 -43.39
C GLN A 66 6.03 -16.97 -44.29
#